data_AF-A0A1B7UVV5-F1
#
_entry.id   AF-A0A1B7UVV5-F1
#
_cell.length_a   1.000
_cell.length_b   1.000
_cell.length_c   1.000
_cell.angle_alpha   90.00
_cell.angle_beta   90.00
_cell.angle_gamma   90.00
#
_symmetry.space_group_name_H-M   'P 1'
#
loop_
_entity.id
_entity.type
_entity.pdbx_description
1 polymer ?
#
loop_
_entity_poly.entity_id
_entity_poly.type
_entity_poly.pdbx_seq_one_letter_code
_entity_poly.pdbx_strand_id
1 'polypeptide(L)'
;MNAFEQCQNAGEQIDLFEALATSYEPPTGAFVEILTNIKLERLIVLTIDAFGKIKDADIRERLKQSEDLLAILSEQAQSGKTDSIRLSAARTIVTLGFDYIAVSRYFSEDPQQIADRIMRDKSKEKGLFYAKYNEVRDLKSKLDRQLEQIKSINSDVYYSVIANNNFKDIPSVNIVDDDEYDLIINDYVQSLNILQDNDYVQSLRYECSRLQGEVTKFYKDYKENQLTTILATIDDKIAREYAILKKAKLAKIISPLASLIIVFLILSLWSNWFIIFFYFPGGILGIIAIKIYERKIKSAEKNIEEAENQKSNEPYRLDDEEQKILSLLSI
;
A
#
# COMPACT_ATOMS: atom_id res chain seq x y z
N MET A 1 -4.21 18.13 -12.45
CA MET A 1 -3.69 16.75 -12.50
C MET A 1 -2.17 16.67 -12.43
N ASN A 2 -1.41 17.27 -13.36
CA ASN A 2 0.07 17.20 -13.35
C ASN A 2 0.71 17.62 -12.02
N ALA A 3 0.23 18.68 -11.37
CA ALA A 3 0.74 19.12 -10.06
C ALA A 3 0.46 18.10 -8.94
N PHE A 4 -0.70 17.45 -8.98
CA PHE A 4 -1.07 16.40 -8.02
C PHE A 4 -0.18 15.16 -8.16
N GLU A 5 0.13 14.76 -9.40
CA GLU A 5 1.04 13.65 -9.69
C GLU A 5 2.51 13.93 -9.31
N GLN A 6 2.89 15.21 -9.14
CA GLN A 6 4.23 15.61 -8.71
C GLN A 6 4.40 15.63 -7.19
N CYS A 7 3.30 15.57 -6.42
CA CYS A 7 3.35 15.52 -4.96
C CYS A 7 3.94 14.18 -4.50
N GLN A 8 4.91 14.22 -3.60
CA GLN A 8 5.65 13.05 -3.10
C GLN A 8 4.92 12.32 -1.98
N ASN A 9 4.04 13.02 -1.25
CA ASN A 9 3.33 12.48 -0.11
C ASN A 9 1.93 13.10 0.04
N ALA A 10 1.13 12.56 0.96
CA ALA A 10 -0.24 13.00 1.19
C ALA A 10 -0.34 14.44 1.74
N GLY A 11 0.68 14.90 2.50
CA GLY A 11 0.73 16.26 3.02
C GLY A 11 0.82 17.29 1.88
N GLU A 12 1.74 17.08 0.94
CA GLU A 12 1.88 17.94 -0.24
C GLU A 12 0.62 17.98 -1.11
N GLN A 13 -0.10 16.87 -1.21
CA GLN A 13 -1.38 16.81 -1.93
C GLN A 13 -2.46 17.65 -1.23
N ILE A 14 -2.52 17.61 0.11
CA ILE A 14 -3.44 18.43 0.90
C ILE A 14 -3.09 19.90 0.75
N ASP A 15 -1.81 20.25 0.90
CA ASP A 15 -1.32 21.62 0.80
C ASP A 15 -1.61 22.22 -0.59
N LEU A 16 -1.43 21.44 -1.66
CA LEU A 16 -1.77 21.85 -3.02
C LEU A 16 -3.26 22.22 -3.13
N PHE A 17 -4.16 21.35 -2.68
CA PHE A 17 -5.59 21.58 -2.81
C PHE A 17 -6.09 22.71 -1.90
N GLU A 18 -5.50 22.86 -0.72
CA GLU A 18 -5.77 23.99 0.17
C GLU A 18 -5.29 25.32 -0.42
N ALA A 19 -4.09 25.35 -1.03
CA ALA A 19 -3.58 26.52 -1.71
C ALA A 19 -4.46 26.92 -2.90
N LEU A 20 -4.94 25.95 -3.67
CA LEU A 20 -5.88 26.20 -4.77
C LEU A 20 -7.23 26.74 -4.28
N ALA A 21 -7.78 26.15 -3.22
CA ALA A 21 -9.05 26.56 -2.62
C ALA A 21 -9.01 27.97 -2.00
N THR A 22 -7.84 28.38 -1.48
CA THR A 22 -7.65 29.66 -0.80
C THR A 22 -6.99 30.73 -1.69
N SER A 23 -6.73 30.40 -2.95
CA SER A 23 -6.25 31.36 -3.94
C SER A 23 -7.28 32.46 -4.20
N TYR A 24 -6.83 33.59 -4.76
CA TYR A 24 -7.71 34.71 -5.10
C TYR A 24 -8.83 34.32 -6.08
N GLU A 25 -8.54 33.37 -6.97
CA GLU A 25 -9.50 32.83 -7.93
C GLU A 25 -9.41 31.30 -7.93
N PRO A 26 -10.10 30.62 -7.00
CA PRO A 26 -10.12 29.17 -6.93
C PRO A 26 -10.66 28.57 -8.23
N PRO A 27 -10.03 27.51 -8.75
CA PRO A 27 -10.38 26.92 -10.04
C PRO A 27 -11.61 26.00 -9.91
N THR A 28 -12.75 26.57 -9.51
CA THR A 28 -14.00 25.85 -9.22
C THR A 28 -14.49 25.00 -10.39
N GLY A 29 -14.37 25.50 -11.64
CA GLY A 29 -14.70 24.73 -12.84
C GLY A 29 -13.84 23.47 -13.00
N ALA A 30 -12.53 23.56 -12.72
CA ALA A 30 -11.64 22.41 -12.76
C ALA A 30 -11.96 21.41 -11.63
N PHE A 31 -12.37 21.90 -10.46
CA PHE A 31 -12.84 21.03 -9.38
C PHE A 31 -14.09 20.26 -9.78
N VAL A 32 -15.10 20.90 -10.37
CA VAL A 32 -16.29 20.20 -10.88
C VAL A 32 -15.90 19.15 -11.93
N GLU A 33 -15.02 19.52 -12.88
CA GLU A 33 -14.54 18.58 -13.90
C GLU A 33 -13.87 17.35 -13.29
N ILE A 34 -13.07 17.54 -12.22
CA ILE A 34 -12.45 16.44 -11.49
C ILE A 34 -13.51 15.52 -10.87
N LEU A 35 -14.54 16.09 -10.22
CA LEU A 35 -15.60 15.29 -9.59
C LEU A 35 -16.41 14.48 -10.60
N THR A 36 -16.62 15.01 -11.80
CA THR A 36 -17.40 14.33 -12.85
C THR A 36 -16.59 13.27 -13.61
N ASN A 37 -15.33 13.56 -13.90
CA ASN A 37 -14.55 12.77 -14.87
C ASN A 37 -13.50 11.85 -14.23
N ILE A 38 -13.10 12.08 -12.99
CA ILE A 38 -12.01 11.33 -12.35
C ILE A 38 -12.57 10.34 -11.32
N LYS A 39 -12.07 9.10 -11.38
CA LYS A 39 -12.46 8.00 -10.47
C LYS A 39 -11.47 7.76 -9.31
N LEU A 40 -10.43 8.58 -9.21
CA LEU A 40 -9.40 8.42 -8.18
C LEU A 40 -9.90 8.99 -6.84
N GLU A 41 -10.19 8.10 -5.90
CA GLU A 41 -10.79 8.43 -4.59
C GLU A 41 -10.07 9.58 -3.87
N ARG A 42 -8.74 9.50 -3.72
CA ARG A 42 -7.98 10.55 -3.01
C ARG A 42 -8.16 11.92 -3.65
N LEU A 43 -8.21 11.97 -4.98
CA LEU A 43 -8.38 13.22 -5.71
C LEU A 43 -9.80 13.76 -5.53
N ILE A 44 -10.81 12.88 -5.56
CA ILE A 44 -12.22 13.24 -5.30
C ILE A 44 -12.35 13.83 -3.90
N VAL A 45 -11.87 13.15 -2.87
CA VAL A 45 -11.93 13.59 -1.46
C VAL A 45 -11.29 14.97 -1.30
N LEU A 46 -10.06 15.15 -1.79
CA LEU A 46 -9.36 16.44 -1.68
C LEU A 46 -10.06 17.56 -2.45
N THR A 47 -10.66 17.26 -3.59
CA THR A 47 -11.44 18.22 -4.39
C THR A 47 -12.71 18.65 -3.65
N ILE A 48 -13.43 17.70 -3.05
CA ILE A 48 -14.62 17.96 -2.23
C ILE A 48 -14.25 18.81 -1.01
N ASP A 49 -13.17 18.44 -0.30
CA ASP A 49 -12.71 19.20 0.87
C ASP A 49 -12.24 20.61 0.48
N ALA A 50 -11.62 20.77 -0.69
CA ALA A 50 -11.19 22.06 -1.22
C ALA A 50 -12.37 23.03 -1.39
N PHE A 51 -13.53 22.56 -1.89
CA PHE A 51 -14.73 23.40 -1.94
C PHE A 51 -15.14 23.92 -0.56
N GLY A 52 -15.09 23.08 0.48
CA GLY A 52 -15.39 23.48 1.85
C GLY A 52 -14.41 24.50 2.45
N LYS A 53 -13.20 24.62 1.87
CA LYS A 53 -12.15 25.54 2.33
C LYS A 53 -12.16 26.90 1.61
N ILE A 54 -13.02 27.12 0.62
CA ILE A 54 -13.14 28.42 -0.07
C ILE A 54 -13.71 29.46 0.91
N LYS A 55 -12.90 30.49 1.22
CA LYS A 55 -13.24 31.54 2.19
C LYS A 55 -13.85 32.78 1.56
N ASP A 56 -13.61 33.00 0.27
CA ASP A 56 -14.15 34.15 -0.45
C ASP A 56 -15.69 34.11 -0.47
N ALA A 57 -16.32 35.20 -0.02
CA ALA A 57 -17.76 35.24 0.20
C ALA A 57 -18.55 35.22 -1.11
N ASP A 58 -18.08 35.94 -2.14
CA ASP A 58 -18.76 36.04 -3.42
C ASP A 58 -18.68 34.73 -4.20
N ILE A 59 -17.52 34.06 -4.14
CA ILE A 59 -17.34 32.73 -4.72
C ILE A 59 -18.19 31.71 -3.99
N ARG A 60 -18.19 31.73 -2.65
CA ARG A 60 -19.01 30.81 -1.86
C ARG A 60 -20.50 31.00 -2.11
N GLU A 61 -20.98 32.23 -2.25
CA GLU A 61 -22.39 32.51 -2.56
C GLU A 61 -22.77 31.97 -3.94
N ARG A 62 -21.91 32.13 -4.96
CA ARG A 62 -22.11 31.49 -6.27
C ARG A 62 -22.15 29.96 -6.18
N LEU A 63 -21.30 29.35 -5.36
CA LEU A 63 -21.27 27.90 -5.18
C LEU A 63 -22.54 27.37 -4.51
N LYS A 64 -23.08 28.08 -3.51
CA LYS A 64 -24.35 27.72 -2.86
C LYS A 64 -25.53 27.72 -3.82
N GLN A 65 -25.49 28.55 -4.86
CA GLN A 65 -26.54 28.66 -5.87
C GLN A 65 -26.37 27.63 -7.00
N SER A 66 -25.28 26.88 -7.02
CA SER A 66 -25.01 25.87 -8.05
C SER A 66 -25.79 24.58 -7.77
N GLU A 67 -26.89 24.37 -8.49
CA GLU A 67 -27.65 23.12 -8.45
C GLU A 67 -26.80 21.92 -8.90
N ASP A 68 -25.95 22.09 -9.91
CA ASP A 68 -25.06 21.04 -10.40
C ASP A 68 -24.08 20.56 -9.32
N LEU A 69 -23.44 21.50 -8.62
CA LEU A 69 -22.53 21.16 -7.53
C LEU A 69 -23.26 20.47 -6.37
N LEU A 70 -24.45 20.98 -6.01
CA LEU A 70 -25.27 20.35 -4.98
C LEU A 70 -25.65 18.92 -5.38
N ALA A 71 -26.06 18.69 -6.64
CA ALA A 71 -26.41 17.37 -7.13
C ALA A 71 -25.23 16.38 -7.03
N ILE A 72 -24.04 16.80 -7.48
CA ILE A 72 -22.81 15.99 -7.41
C ILE A 72 -22.47 15.66 -5.96
N LEU A 73 -22.41 16.66 -5.08
CA LEU A 73 -22.09 16.44 -3.68
C LEU A 73 -23.14 15.57 -2.99
N SER A 74 -24.42 15.70 -3.37
CA SER A 74 -25.51 14.91 -2.81
C SER A 74 -25.41 13.44 -3.17
N GLU A 75 -25.07 13.15 -4.43
CA GLU A 75 -24.79 11.78 -4.88
C GLU A 75 -23.60 11.21 -4.11
N GLN A 76 -22.48 11.94 -4.05
CA GLN A 76 -21.28 11.46 -3.34
C GLN A 76 -21.52 11.24 -1.84
N ALA A 77 -22.33 12.08 -1.18
CA ALA A 77 -22.67 11.92 0.24
C ALA A 77 -23.50 10.66 0.51
N GLN A 78 -24.46 10.36 -0.37
CA GLN A 78 -25.40 9.25 -0.18
C GLN A 78 -24.84 7.91 -0.65
N SER A 79 -24.27 7.88 -1.85
CA SER A 79 -23.85 6.67 -2.56
C SER A 79 -22.36 6.62 -2.89
N GLY A 80 -21.56 7.55 -2.35
CA GLY A 80 -20.10 7.54 -2.51
C GLY A 80 -19.49 6.19 -2.15
N LYS A 81 -18.52 5.74 -2.94
CA LYS A 81 -17.93 4.38 -2.83
C LYS A 81 -17.31 4.09 -1.47
N THR A 82 -16.81 5.13 -0.79
CA THR A 82 -16.13 4.99 0.51
C THR A 82 -16.66 5.99 1.52
N ASP A 83 -16.50 5.66 2.80
CA ASP A 83 -16.87 6.54 3.90
C ASP A 83 -16.13 7.88 3.85
N SER A 84 -14.89 7.91 3.32
CA SER A 84 -14.13 9.15 3.13
C SER A 84 -14.82 10.09 2.16
N ILE A 85 -15.24 9.59 0.99
CA ILE A 85 -15.98 10.39 -0.01
C ILE A 85 -17.30 10.89 0.59
N ARG A 86 -18.06 9.97 1.21
CA ARG A 86 -19.37 10.29 1.77
C ARG A 86 -19.28 11.34 2.87
N LEU A 87 -18.32 11.18 3.78
CA LEU A 87 -18.07 12.10 4.88
C LEU A 87 -17.64 13.48 4.40
N SER A 88 -16.68 13.55 3.47
CA SER A 88 -16.22 14.81 2.88
C SER A 88 -17.35 15.53 2.17
N ALA A 89 -18.15 14.82 1.35
CA ALA A 89 -19.27 15.43 0.63
C ALA A 89 -20.32 16.00 1.58
N ALA A 90 -20.74 15.21 2.57
CA ALA A 90 -21.72 15.64 3.56
C ALA A 90 -21.25 16.87 4.34
N ARG A 91 -19.99 16.88 4.80
CA ARG A 91 -19.41 18.03 5.51
C ARG A 91 -19.29 19.26 4.62
N THR A 92 -18.89 19.09 3.36
CA THR A 92 -18.75 20.21 2.43
C THR A 92 -20.10 20.85 2.13
N ILE A 93 -21.18 20.07 2.00
CA ILE A 93 -22.54 20.62 1.83
C ILE A 93 -22.92 21.51 3.02
N VAL A 94 -22.71 21.02 4.25
CA VAL A 94 -22.98 21.78 5.49
C VAL A 94 -22.10 23.02 5.56
N THR A 95 -20.82 22.89 5.23
CA THR A 95 -19.83 23.98 5.32
C THR A 95 -20.11 25.07 4.30
N LEU A 96 -20.44 24.72 3.05
CA LEU A 96 -20.81 25.70 2.03
C LEU A 96 -22.09 26.45 2.44
N GLY A 97 -23.02 25.75 3.10
CA GLY A 97 -24.26 26.33 3.61
C GLY A 97 -25.30 26.48 2.51
N PHE A 98 -25.53 25.39 1.76
CA PHE A 98 -26.62 25.32 0.79
C PHE A 98 -27.98 25.54 1.48
N ASP A 99 -28.92 26.13 0.74
CA ASP A 99 -30.27 26.36 1.24
C ASP A 99 -30.94 25.04 1.63
N TYR A 100 -31.61 25.03 2.78
CA TYR A 100 -32.23 23.83 3.33
C TYR A 100 -33.30 23.24 2.39
N ILE A 101 -34.08 24.09 1.70
CA ILE A 101 -35.09 23.64 0.75
C ILE A 101 -34.42 22.95 -0.42
N ALA A 102 -33.33 23.51 -0.94
CA ALA A 102 -32.55 22.88 -2.01
C ALA A 102 -31.97 21.52 -1.58
N VAL A 103 -31.36 21.44 -0.40
CA VAL A 103 -30.81 20.19 0.15
C VAL A 103 -31.88 19.12 0.31
N SER A 104 -33.08 19.49 0.81
CA SER A 104 -34.19 18.56 1.04
C SER A 104 -34.72 17.87 -0.23
N ARG A 105 -34.41 18.40 -1.42
CA ARG A 105 -34.78 17.76 -2.70
C ARG A 105 -33.91 16.55 -3.03
N TYR A 106 -32.67 16.53 -2.53
CA TYR A 106 -31.71 15.48 -2.83
C TYR A 106 -31.54 14.48 -1.70
N PHE A 107 -31.82 14.87 -0.45
CA PHE A 107 -31.56 14.06 0.72
C PHE A 107 -32.83 13.63 1.45
N SER A 108 -32.85 12.36 1.84
CA SER A 108 -33.84 11.82 2.79
C SER A 108 -33.40 11.96 4.26
N GLU A 109 -32.11 12.17 4.50
CA GLU A 109 -31.48 12.35 5.81
C GLU A 109 -30.59 13.60 5.77
N ASP A 110 -30.56 14.37 6.87
CA ASP A 110 -29.69 15.55 6.98
C ASP A 110 -28.21 15.18 6.73
N PRO A 111 -27.50 15.87 5.81
CA PRO A 111 -26.07 15.65 5.58
C PRO A 111 -25.23 15.66 6.87
N GLN A 112 -25.58 16.47 7.87
CA GLN A 112 -24.88 16.47 9.16
C GLN A 112 -25.02 15.12 9.89
N GLN A 113 -26.21 14.50 9.84
CA GLN A 113 -26.44 13.18 10.45
C GLN A 113 -25.65 12.08 9.75
N ILE A 114 -25.52 12.14 8.42
CA ILE A 114 -24.66 11.23 7.64
C ILE A 114 -23.22 11.34 8.13
N ALA A 115 -22.69 12.56 8.24
CA ALA A 115 -21.32 12.80 8.71
C ALA A 115 -21.10 12.29 10.14
N ASP A 116 -22.03 12.58 11.05
CA ASP A 116 -21.94 12.18 12.46
C ASP A 116 -21.99 10.66 12.64
N ARG A 117 -22.83 9.97 11.86
CA ARG A 117 -22.91 8.50 11.85
C ARG A 117 -21.57 7.89 11.42
N ILE A 118 -21.03 8.33 10.28
CA ILE A 118 -19.75 7.82 9.76
C ILE A 118 -18.62 8.05 10.78
N MET A 119 -18.53 9.24 11.36
CA MET A 119 -17.51 9.54 12.38
C MET A 119 -17.63 8.63 13.61
N ARG A 120 -18.86 8.38 14.07
CA ARG A 120 -19.12 7.51 15.23
C ARG A 120 -18.68 6.08 14.94
N ASP A 121 -19.01 5.56 13.76
CA ASP A 121 -18.65 4.19 13.38
C ASP A 121 -17.15 4.03 13.21
N LYS A 122 -16.47 5.00 12.58
CA LYS A 122 -15.00 5.03 12.49
C LYS A 122 -14.32 5.13 13.85
N SER A 123 -14.90 5.88 14.78
CA SER A 123 -14.39 5.96 16.16
C SER A 123 -14.51 4.64 16.90
N LYS A 124 -15.62 3.91 16.73
CA LYS A 124 -15.79 2.55 17.28
C LYS A 124 -14.78 1.57 16.68
N GLU A 125 -14.62 1.58 15.36
CA GLU A 125 -13.66 0.75 14.64
C GLU A 125 -12.22 0.98 15.15
N LYS A 126 -11.84 2.25 15.31
CA LYS A 126 -10.54 2.64 15.90
C LYS A 126 -10.38 2.10 17.32
N GLY A 127 -11.43 2.18 18.15
CA GLY A 127 -11.42 1.60 19.50
C GLY A 127 -11.18 0.10 19.51
N LEU A 128 -11.87 -0.64 18.63
CA LEU A 128 -11.69 -2.10 18.48
C LEU A 128 -10.28 -2.46 17.99
N PHE A 129 -9.74 -1.69 17.04
CA PHE A 129 -8.38 -1.87 16.56
C PHE A 129 -7.35 -1.74 17.69
N TYR A 130 -7.44 -0.70 18.52
CA TYR A 130 -6.52 -0.53 19.66
C TYR A 130 -6.67 -1.62 20.71
N ALA A 131 -7.88 -2.09 20.97
CA ALA A 131 -8.10 -3.21 21.88
C ALA A 131 -7.37 -4.47 21.39
N LYS A 132 -7.52 -4.83 20.11
CA LYS A 132 -6.81 -5.96 19.50
C LYS A 132 -5.30 -5.75 19.46
N TYR A 133 -4.84 -4.54 19.14
CA TYR A 133 -3.42 -4.22 19.15
C TYR A 133 -2.79 -4.45 20.53
N ASN A 134 -3.47 -4.01 21.58
CA ASN A 134 -3.00 -4.22 22.95
C ASN A 134 -2.98 -5.70 23.33
N GLU A 135 -4.01 -6.46 22.94
CA GLU A 135 -4.05 -7.91 23.14
C GLU A 135 -2.86 -8.63 22.48
N VAL A 136 -2.58 -8.31 21.20
CA VAL A 136 -1.43 -8.87 20.46
C VAL A 136 -0.11 -8.49 21.13
N ARG A 137 0.03 -7.23 21.56
CA ARG A 137 1.22 -6.76 22.28
C ARG A 137 1.43 -7.53 23.58
N ASP A 138 0.36 -7.78 24.34
CA ASP A 138 0.43 -8.50 25.61
C ASP A 138 0.77 -9.98 25.39
N LEU A 139 0.20 -10.61 24.36
CA LEU A 139 0.56 -11.96 23.94
C LEU A 139 2.02 -12.07 23.54
N LYS A 140 2.54 -11.11 22.75
CA LYS A 140 3.96 -11.04 22.40
C LYS A 140 4.84 -10.96 23.65
N SER A 141 4.49 -10.11 24.61
CA SER A 141 5.24 -10.00 25.85
C SER A 141 5.26 -11.30 26.66
N LYS A 142 4.14 -12.05 26.69
CA LYS A 142 4.09 -13.37 27.33
C LYS A 142 4.99 -14.38 26.61
N LEU A 143 4.95 -14.40 25.28
CA LEU A 143 5.79 -15.27 24.46
C LEU A 143 7.28 -14.97 24.68
N ASP A 144 7.67 -13.70 24.64
CA ASP A 144 9.05 -13.26 24.88
C ASP A 144 9.54 -13.73 26.26
N ARG A 145 8.69 -13.64 27.30
CA ARG A 145 9.01 -14.14 28.65
C ARG A 145 9.16 -15.66 28.71
N GLN A 146 8.27 -16.40 28.06
CA GLN A 146 8.34 -17.87 28.03
C GLN A 146 9.60 -18.34 27.29
N LEU A 147 9.97 -17.66 26.20
CA LEU A 147 11.18 -17.94 25.45
C LEU A 147 12.44 -17.76 26.31
N GLU A 148 12.51 -16.68 27.09
CA GLU A 148 13.63 -16.45 28.01
C GLU A 148 13.67 -17.50 29.13
N GLN A 149 12.52 -17.96 29.63
CA GLN A 149 12.49 -19.07 30.59
C GLN A 149 13.04 -20.36 29.99
N ILE A 150 12.66 -20.70 28.77
CA ILE A 150 13.18 -21.88 28.06
C ILE A 150 14.70 -21.77 27.87
N LYS A 151 15.20 -20.61 27.45
CA LYS A 151 16.66 -20.37 27.31
C LYS A 151 17.39 -20.55 28.64
N SER A 152 16.84 -20.02 29.73
CA SER A 152 17.40 -20.17 31.07
C SER A 152 17.45 -21.65 31.48
N ILE A 153 16.35 -22.38 31.30
CA ILE A 153 16.28 -23.82 31.61
C ILE A 153 17.33 -24.59 30.79
N ASN A 154 17.41 -24.32 29.48
CA ASN A 154 18.39 -24.97 28.61
C ASN A 154 19.83 -24.67 29.04
N SER A 155 20.12 -23.43 29.44
CA SER A 155 21.42 -23.04 29.99
C SER A 155 21.72 -23.80 31.28
N ASP A 156 20.77 -23.89 32.20
CA ASP A 156 20.93 -24.60 33.47
C ASP A 156 21.17 -26.10 33.24
N VAL A 157 20.43 -26.73 32.34
CA VAL A 157 20.63 -28.13 31.93
C VAL A 157 22.03 -28.31 31.32
N TYR A 158 22.44 -27.43 30.41
CA TYR A 158 23.76 -27.48 29.80
C TYR A 158 24.88 -27.43 30.86
N TYR A 159 24.84 -26.48 31.79
CA TYR A 159 25.89 -26.38 32.80
C TYR A 159 25.83 -27.49 33.85
N SER A 160 24.63 -27.88 34.30
CA SER A 160 24.47 -28.87 35.36
C SER A 160 24.71 -30.31 34.90
N VAL A 161 24.35 -30.64 33.66
CA VAL A 161 24.42 -32.00 33.12
C VAL A 161 25.57 -32.15 32.13
N ILE A 162 25.76 -31.22 31.20
CA ILE A 162 26.75 -31.40 30.13
C ILE A 162 28.14 -30.95 30.59
N ALA A 163 28.27 -29.72 31.10
CA ALA A 163 29.58 -29.19 31.50
C ALA A 163 30.17 -29.91 32.73
N ASN A 164 29.35 -30.25 33.74
CA ASN A 164 29.82 -30.87 34.98
C ASN A 164 30.14 -32.37 34.87
N ASN A 165 29.60 -33.08 33.87
CA ASN A 165 29.88 -34.51 33.69
C ASN A 165 31.19 -34.78 32.92
N ASN A 166 32.00 -33.75 32.62
CA ASN A 166 33.26 -33.88 31.88
C ASN A 166 33.09 -34.76 30.62
N PHE A 167 32.02 -34.51 29.85
CA PHE A 167 31.95 -35.06 28.49
C PHE A 167 33.19 -34.56 27.76
N LYS A 168 34.11 -35.50 27.46
CA LYS A 168 35.45 -35.20 26.95
C LYS A 168 35.42 -34.50 25.59
N ASP A 169 34.32 -34.69 24.87
CA ASP A 169 34.01 -34.09 23.60
C ASP A 169 32.56 -33.57 23.69
N ILE A 170 32.40 -32.29 24.03
CA ILE A 170 31.16 -31.57 23.73
C ILE A 170 31.41 -31.01 22.33
N PRO A 171 30.84 -31.60 21.26
CA PRO A 171 31.09 -31.11 19.92
C PRO A 171 30.54 -29.68 19.84
N SER A 172 31.36 -28.77 19.31
CA SER A 172 30.94 -27.39 19.04
C SER A 172 30.04 -27.41 17.82
N VAL A 173 28.80 -27.87 18.00
CA VAL A 173 27.91 -28.13 16.87
C VAL A 173 27.24 -26.83 16.43
N ASN A 174 27.52 -26.47 15.18
CA ASN A 174 26.71 -25.51 14.44
C ASN A 174 25.39 -26.20 14.09
N ILE A 175 24.30 -25.85 14.78
CA ILE A 175 22.99 -26.51 14.79
C ILE A 175 22.37 -26.70 13.38
N VAL A 176 22.90 -25.99 12.38
CA VAL A 176 22.36 -25.98 11.02
C VAL A 176 23.00 -27.03 10.10
N ASP A 177 24.23 -27.48 10.39
CA ASP A 177 25.06 -28.20 9.39
C ASP A 177 25.58 -29.58 9.84
N ASP A 178 25.21 -30.10 11.01
CA ASP A 178 25.91 -31.27 11.60
C ASP A 178 25.01 -32.50 11.84
N ASP A 179 25.31 -33.57 11.09
CA ASP A 179 24.71 -34.91 11.17
C ASP A 179 24.86 -35.55 12.58
N GLU A 180 25.76 -35.00 13.42
CA GLU A 180 25.95 -35.38 14.82
C GLU A 180 24.75 -35.05 15.72
N TYR A 181 23.92 -34.07 15.34
CA TYR A 181 22.73 -33.70 16.13
C TYR A 181 21.64 -34.78 16.03
N ASP A 182 21.50 -35.42 14.86
CA ASP A 182 20.62 -36.58 14.68
C ASP A 182 21.11 -37.78 15.49
N LEU A 183 22.43 -37.92 15.69
CA LEU A 183 23.01 -38.94 16.57
C LEU A 183 22.73 -38.63 18.04
N ILE A 184 22.91 -37.38 18.50
CA ILE A 184 22.62 -36.98 19.89
C ILE A 184 21.13 -37.09 20.22
N ILE A 185 20.24 -36.67 19.31
CA ILE A 185 18.79 -36.86 19.46
C ILE A 185 18.45 -38.35 19.49
N ASN A 186 19.03 -39.17 18.60
CA ASN A 186 18.81 -40.62 18.63
C ASN A 186 19.34 -41.27 19.91
N ASP A 187 20.48 -40.83 20.46
CA ASP A 187 21.05 -41.35 21.70
C ASP A 187 20.22 -40.92 22.91
N TYR A 188 19.69 -39.69 22.92
CA TYR A 188 18.78 -39.19 23.95
C TYR A 188 17.42 -39.90 23.89
N VAL A 189 16.90 -40.15 22.69
CA VAL A 189 15.69 -40.95 22.44
C VAL A 189 15.90 -42.43 22.83
N GLN A 190 17.07 -43.01 22.56
CA GLN A 190 17.43 -44.35 23.05
C GLN A 190 17.54 -44.38 24.58
N SER A 191 18.14 -43.36 25.19
CA SER A 191 18.28 -43.24 26.65
C SER A 191 16.92 -43.15 27.34
N LEU A 192 15.97 -42.42 26.75
CA LEU A 192 14.57 -42.35 27.21
C LEU A 192 13.81 -43.67 27.00
N ASN A 193 14.05 -44.38 25.89
CA ASN A 193 13.50 -45.73 25.66
C ASN A 193 14.04 -46.76 26.67
N ILE A 194 15.29 -46.62 27.12
CA ILE A 194 15.91 -47.47 28.16
C ILE A 194 15.30 -47.19 29.55
N LEU A 195 14.87 -45.96 29.83
CA LEU A 195 14.22 -45.55 31.08
C LEU A 195 12.73 -45.94 31.18
N GLN A 196 12.20 -46.72 30.23
CA GLN A 196 10.79 -47.15 30.15
C GLN A 196 9.75 -46.02 30.08
N ASP A 197 10.14 -44.77 29.77
CA ASP A 197 9.19 -43.68 29.54
C ASP A 197 8.82 -43.57 28.05
N ASN A 198 8.43 -44.71 27.48
CA ASN A 198 8.06 -44.88 26.07
C ASN A 198 6.91 -43.95 25.66
N ASP A 199 6.03 -43.59 26.60
CA ASP A 199 4.86 -42.74 26.37
C ASP A 199 5.27 -41.30 26.03
N TYR A 200 6.33 -40.77 26.64
CA TYR A 200 6.80 -39.41 26.38
C TYR A 200 7.45 -39.26 25.00
N VAL A 201 8.30 -40.22 24.62
CA VAL A 201 8.96 -40.26 23.30
C VAL A 201 7.94 -40.45 22.18
N GLN A 202 6.96 -41.35 22.37
CA GLN A 202 5.84 -41.52 21.44
C GLN A 202 5.01 -40.24 21.31
N SER A 203 4.73 -39.56 22.42
CA SER A 203 3.99 -38.29 22.41
C SER A 203 4.73 -37.19 21.65
N LEU A 204 6.05 -37.08 21.80
CA LEU A 204 6.85 -36.10 21.06
C LEU A 204 6.88 -36.40 19.56
N ARG A 205 7.10 -37.66 19.17
CA ARG A 205 7.06 -38.06 17.75
C ARG A 205 5.68 -37.83 17.13
N TYR A 206 4.62 -38.14 17.87
CA TYR A 206 3.25 -37.86 17.44
C TYR A 206 3.03 -36.37 17.24
N GLU A 207 3.48 -35.54 18.18
CA GLU A 207 3.31 -34.10 18.12
C GLU A 207 4.14 -33.45 17.00
N CYS A 208 5.39 -33.89 16.81
CA CYS A 208 6.23 -33.47 15.67
C CYS A 208 5.59 -33.86 14.33
N SER A 209 5.08 -35.09 14.20
CA SER A 209 4.38 -35.54 13.00
C SER A 209 3.09 -34.76 12.74
N ARG A 210 2.32 -34.46 13.80
CA ARG A 210 1.12 -33.60 13.73
C ARG A 210 1.49 -32.20 13.25
N LEU A 211 2.50 -31.58 13.85
CA LEU A 211 2.99 -30.25 13.49
C LEU A 211 3.54 -30.21 12.07
N GLN A 212 4.27 -31.24 11.64
CA GLN A 212 4.74 -31.37 10.26
C GLN A 212 3.55 -31.34 9.28
N GLY A 213 2.50 -32.11 9.57
CA GLY A 213 1.26 -32.08 8.78
C GLY A 213 0.56 -30.73 8.76
N GLU A 214 0.53 -30.01 9.89
CA GLU A 214 -0.05 -28.67 9.98
C GLU A 214 0.77 -27.62 9.22
N VAL A 215 2.10 -27.68 9.29
CA VAL A 215 3.00 -26.79 8.54
C VAL A 215 2.87 -27.03 7.04
N THR A 216 2.92 -28.28 6.58
CA THR A 216 2.71 -28.61 5.16
C THR A 216 1.34 -28.11 4.67
N LYS A 217 0.29 -28.31 5.47
CA LYS A 217 -1.05 -27.82 5.13
C LYS A 217 -1.08 -26.29 5.06
N PHE A 218 -0.49 -25.60 6.02
CA PHE A 218 -0.42 -24.14 6.05
C PHE A 218 0.27 -23.58 4.79
N TYR A 219 1.47 -24.07 4.46
CA TYR A 219 2.20 -23.59 3.28
C TYR A 219 1.48 -23.92 1.98
N LYS A 220 0.83 -25.09 1.89
CA LYS A 220 -0.04 -25.43 0.76
C LYS A 220 -1.21 -24.46 0.63
N ASP A 221 -1.98 -24.25 1.71
CA ASP A 221 -3.13 -23.35 1.72
C ASP A 221 -2.71 -21.90 1.41
N TYR A 222 -1.54 -21.47 1.89
CA TYR A 222 -0.98 -20.15 1.62
C TYR A 222 -0.56 -20.00 0.14
N LYS A 223 0.13 -21.01 -0.42
CA LYS A 223 0.52 -21.03 -1.84
C LYS A 223 -0.70 -21.01 -2.76
N GLU A 224 -1.71 -21.81 -2.46
CA GLU A 224 -2.93 -21.90 -3.27
C GLU A 224 -3.77 -20.61 -3.20
N ASN A 225 -3.98 -20.05 -2.01
CA ASN A 225 -4.94 -18.95 -1.82
C ASN A 225 -4.31 -17.55 -1.82
N GLN A 226 -3.15 -17.37 -1.19
CA GLN A 226 -2.55 -16.05 -0.99
C GLN A 226 -1.44 -15.74 -1.99
N LEU A 227 -0.51 -16.69 -2.23
CA LEU A 227 0.58 -16.48 -3.17
C LEU A 227 0.05 -16.26 -4.59
N THR A 228 -0.97 -17.02 -5.02
CA THR A 228 -1.65 -16.80 -6.31
C THR A 228 -2.18 -15.37 -6.44
N THR A 229 -2.81 -14.85 -5.38
CA THR A 229 -3.37 -13.48 -5.36
C THR A 229 -2.26 -12.42 -5.40
N ILE A 230 -1.17 -12.64 -4.67
CA ILE A 230 0.01 -11.76 -4.66
C ILE A 230 0.65 -11.74 -6.05
N LEU A 231 0.88 -12.90 -6.65
CA LEU A 231 1.46 -13.02 -8.00
C LEU A 231 0.57 -12.35 -9.06
N ALA A 232 -0.76 -12.52 -8.98
CA ALA A 232 -1.69 -11.84 -9.86
C ALA A 232 -1.64 -10.30 -9.70
N THR A 233 -1.46 -9.81 -8.48
CA THR A 233 -1.31 -8.37 -8.20
C THR A 233 0.02 -7.83 -8.76
N ILE A 234 1.09 -8.61 -8.66
CA ILE A 234 2.38 -8.28 -9.26
C ILE A 234 2.27 -8.26 -10.79
N ASP A 235 1.57 -9.22 -11.39
CA ASP A 235 1.33 -9.25 -12.84
C ASP A 235 0.53 -8.04 -13.34
N ASP A 236 -0.50 -7.62 -12.61
CA ASP A 236 -1.24 -6.39 -12.93
C ASP A 236 -0.38 -5.13 -12.78
N LYS A 237 0.55 -5.10 -11.81
CA LYS A 237 1.53 -4.01 -11.67
C LYS A 237 2.50 -3.99 -12.85
N ILE A 238 3.06 -5.14 -13.25
CA ILE A 238 3.95 -5.27 -14.41
C ILE A 238 3.23 -4.82 -15.69
N ALA A 239 1.99 -5.28 -15.91
CA ALA A 239 1.20 -4.90 -17.08
C ALA A 239 0.95 -3.38 -17.17
N ARG A 240 0.65 -2.74 -16.04
CA ARG A 240 0.49 -1.28 -15.94
C ARG A 240 1.79 -0.54 -16.27
N GLU A 241 2.92 -0.99 -15.73
CA GLU A 241 4.21 -0.37 -16.00
C GLU A 241 4.64 -0.55 -17.47
N TYR A 242 4.38 -1.71 -18.10
CA TYR A 242 4.58 -1.90 -19.54
C TYR A 242 3.71 -0.94 -20.37
N ALA A 243 2.46 -0.71 -19.96
CA ALA A 243 1.59 0.26 -20.63
C ALA A 243 2.11 1.70 -20.50
N ILE A 244 2.64 2.08 -19.34
CA ILE A 244 3.31 3.38 -19.11
C ILE A 244 4.56 3.49 -19.97
N LEU A 245 5.40 2.46 -19.99
CA LEU A 245 6.63 2.39 -20.78
C LEU A 245 6.34 2.57 -22.28
N LYS A 246 5.32 1.87 -22.80
CA LYS A 246 4.89 1.97 -24.20
C LYS A 246 4.42 3.40 -24.54
N LYS A 247 3.59 4.00 -23.67
CA LYS A 247 3.13 5.39 -23.84
C LYS A 247 4.29 6.38 -23.79
N ALA A 248 5.22 6.22 -22.86
CA ALA A 248 6.40 7.08 -22.71
C ALA A 248 7.35 6.98 -23.91
N LYS A 249 7.60 5.77 -24.43
CA LYS A 249 8.41 5.54 -25.65
C LYS A 249 7.75 6.19 -26.87
N LEU A 250 6.44 6.04 -27.03
CA LEU A 250 5.68 6.67 -28.13
C LEU A 250 5.70 8.20 -28.03
N ALA A 251 5.48 8.75 -26.83
CA ALA A 251 5.51 10.20 -26.58
C ALA A 251 6.90 10.80 -26.83
N LYS A 252 7.98 10.08 -26.49
CA LYS A 252 9.36 10.48 -26.81
C LYS A 252 9.60 10.62 -28.32
N ILE A 253 8.98 9.77 -29.14
CA ILE A 253 9.09 9.80 -30.62
C ILE A 253 8.23 10.93 -31.21
N ILE A 254 7.02 11.15 -30.69
CA ILE A 254 6.07 12.12 -31.24
C ILE A 254 6.38 13.55 -30.79
N SER A 255 6.91 13.75 -29.59
CA SER A 255 7.17 15.09 -29.03
C SER A 255 8.04 16.00 -29.93
N PRO A 256 9.13 15.52 -30.56
CA PRO A 256 9.90 16.31 -31.53
C PRO A 256 9.08 16.70 -32.77
N LEU A 257 8.27 15.78 -33.28
CA LEU A 257 7.42 16.00 -34.46
C LEU A 257 6.32 17.03 -34.15
N ALA A 258 5.67 16.92 -32.98
CA ALA A 258 4.67 17.88 -32.53
C ALA A 258 5.29 19.27 -32.33
N SER A 259 6.49 19.36 -31.75
CA SER A 259 7.22 20.62 -31.60
C SER A 259 7.53 21.27 -32.95
N LEU A 260 7.98 20.49 -33.95
CA LEU A 260 8.21 20.97 -35.31
C LEU A 260 6.93 21.49 -35.98
N ILE A 261 5.81 20.77 -35.84
CA ILE A 261 4.51 21.19 -36.38
C ILE A 261 4.05 22.51 -35.76
N ILE A 262 4.20 22.66 -34.43
CA ILE A 262 3.84 23.90 -33.73
C ILE A 262 4.70 25.07 -34.20
N VAL A 263 6.02 24.88 -34.32
CA VAL A 263 6.93 25.91 -34.83
C VAL A 263 6.55 26.29 -36.27
N PHE A 264 6.22 25.31 -37.11
CA PHE A 264 5.78 25.56 -38.49
C PHE A 264 4.46 26.34 -38.57
N LEU A 265 3.47 25.99 -37.73
CA LEU A 265 2.18 26.70 -37.64
C LEU A 265 2.35 28.16 -37.15
N ILE A 266 3.25 28.38 -36.19
CA ILE A 266 3.56 29.74 -35.72
C ILE A 266 4.23 30.53 -36.85
N LEU A 267 5.18 29.93 -37.57
CA LEU A 267 5.86 30.57 -38.70
C LEU A 267 4.91 30.91 -39.86
N SER A 268 3.95 30.05 -40.17
CA SER A 268 2.98 30.30 -41.26
C SER A 268 1.97 31.40 -40.93
N LEU A 269 1.62 31.56 -39.65
CA LEU A 269 0.75 32.65 -39.17
C LEU A 269 1.47 34.01 -39.09
N TRP A 270 2.80 34.01 -38.94
CA TRP A 270 3.62 35.21 -38.76
C TRP A 270 4.47 35.54 -39.98
N SER A 271 3.85 35.46 -41.18
CA SER A 271 4.44 35.84 -42.46
C SER A 271 4.63 37.37 -42.57
N ASN A 272 5.55 37.91 -41.77
CA ASN A 272 6.41 39.05 -42.11
C ASN A 272 7.38 39.33 -40.95
N TRP A 273 8.68 39.13 -41.22
CA TRP A 273 9.82 39.80 -40.55
C TRP A 273 10.40 39.28 -39.21
N PHE A 274 10.05 38.11 -38.68
CA PHE A 274 10.65 37.63 -37.40
C PHE A 274 11.07 36.14 -37.36
N ILE A 275 11.68 35.64 -38.44
CA ILE A 275 11.98 34.21 -38.61
C ILE A 275 13.11 33.69 -37.69
N ILE A 276 14.02 34.55 -37.20
CA ILE A 276 15.24 34.09 -36.50
C ILE A 276 15.04 33.94 -34.97
N PHE A 277 14.11 34.65 -34.34
CA PHE A 277 13.94 34.62 -32.88
C PHE A 277 13.15 33.40 -32.34
N PHE A 278 12.38 32.70 -33.17
CA PHE A 278 11.51 31.59 -32.74
C PHE A 278 12.14 30.19 -32.80
N TYR A 279 13.28 30.01 -33.48
CA TYR A 279 13.95 28.71 -33.57
C TYR A 279 14.59 28.26 -32.24
N PHE A 280 15.10 29.20 -31.44
CA PHE A 280 15.81 28.89 -30.19
C PHE A 280 14.89 28.37 -29.07
N PRO A 281 13.72 29.00 -28.78
CA PRO A 281 12.84 28.53 -27.70
C PRO A 281 12.17 27.18 -27.99
N GLY A 282 11.78 26.92 -29.24
CA GLY A 282 11.11 25.68 -29.63
C GLY A 282 12.00 24.44 -29.48
N GLY A 283 13.28 24.54 -29.86
CA GLY A 283 14.25 23.46 -29.69
C GLY A 283 14.53 23.12 -28.22
N ILE A 284 14.60 24.13 -27.35
CA ILE A 284 14.81 23.94 -25.91
C ILE A 284 13.64 23.16 -25.28
N LEU A 285 12.39 23.49 -25.63
CA LEU A 285 11.22 22.78 -25.13
C LEU A 285 11.18 21.31 -25.58
N GLY A 286 11.57 21.02 -26.82
CA GLY A 286 11.71 19.65 -27.32
C GLY A 286 12.74 18.83 -26.54
N ILE A 287 13.91 19.41 -26.25
CA ILE A 287 14.97 18.75 -25.47
C ILE A 287 14.52 18.47 -24.03
N ILE A 288 13.81 19.41 -23.40
CA ILE A 288 13.27 19.24 -22.05
C ILE A 288 12.24 18.09 -22.03
N ALA A 289 11.32 18.05 -22.99
CA ALA A 289 10.33 16.99 -23.10
C ALA A 289 10.99 15.61 -23.29
N ILE A 290 12.00 15.50 -24.15
CA ILE A 290 12.78 14.26 -24.36
C ILE A 290 13.40 13.77 -23.04
N LYS A 291 14.04 14.67 -22.27
CA LYS A 291 14.65 14.32 -20.97
C LYS A 291 13.62 13.84 -19.94
N ILE A 292 12.43 14.47 -19.92
CA ILE A 292 11.33 14.06 -19.03
C ILE A 292 10.85 12.66 -19.39
N TYR A 293 10.64 12.36 -20.67
CA TYR A 293 10.24 11.03 -21.11
C TYR A 293 11.32 9.98 -20.88
N GLU A 294 12.60 10.32 -21.03
CA GLU A 294 13.71 9.39 -20.74
C GLU A 294 13.76 9.01 -19.26
N ARG A 295 13.53 9.95 -18.34
CA ARG A 295 13.42 9.64 -16.91
C ARG A 295 12.23 8.74 -16.61
N LYS A 296 11.07 8.98 -17.23
CA LYS A 296 9.88 8.11 -17.09
C LYS A 296 10.14 6.71 -17.61
N ILE A 297 10.83 6.56 -18.74
CA ILE A 297 11.23 5.26 -19.30
C ILE A 297 12.14 4.51 -18.32
N LYS A 298 13.21 5.15 -17.83
CA LYS A 298 14.14 4.55 -16.86
C LYS A 298 13.44 4.13 -15.56
N SER A 299 12.51 4.95 -15.06
CA SER A 299 11.74 4.61 -13.87
C SER A 299 10.83 3.41 -14.09
N ALA A 300 10.12 3.35 -15.22
CA ALA A 300 9.24 2.23 -15.55
C ALA A 300 10.04 0.93 -15.75
N GLU A 301 11.19 0.99 -16.44
CA GLU A 301 12.08 -0.16 -16.63
C GLU A 301 12.59 -0.71 -15.29
N LYS A 302 13.02 0.16 -14.38
CA LYS A 302 13.43 -0.23 -13.02
C LYS A 302 12.27 -0.85 -12.22
N ASN A 303 11.08 -0.26 -12.27
CA ASN A 303 9.91 -0.78 -11.56
C ASN A 303 9.47 -2.15 -12.08
N ILE A 304 9.61 -2.41 -13.39
CA ILE A 304 9.35 -3.72 -14.00
C ILE A 304 10.38 -4.73 -13.50
N GLU A 305 11.67 -4.39 -13.54
CA GLU A 305 12.75 -5.27 -13.07
C GLU A 305 12.59 -5.64 -11.59
N GLU A 306 12.29 -4.66 -10.72
CA GLU A 306 12.02 -4.92 -9.29
C GLU A 306 10.80 -5.82 -9.09
N ALA A 307 9.73 -5.61 -9.86
CA ALA A 307 8.52 -6.44 -9.78
C ALA A 307 8.74 -7.87 -10.29
N GLU A 308 9.50 -8.05 -11.37
CA GLU A 308 9.89 -9.36 -11.91
C GLU A 308 10.78 -10.12 -10.93
N ASN A 309 11.76 -9.45 -10.31
CA ASN A 309 12.60 -10.02 -9.25
C ASN A 309 11.80 -10.40 -8.00
N GLN A 310 10.82 -9.59 -7.62
CA GLN A 310 9.91 -9.93 -6.52
C GLN A 310 9.07 -11.18 -6.87
N LYS A 311 8.56 -11.24 -8.11
CA LYS A 311 7.76 -12.37 -8.61
C LYS A 311 8.55 -13.68 -8.59
N SER A 312 9.83 -13.63 -8.98
CA SER A 312 10.68 -14.82 -9.01
C SER A 312 11.11 -15.26 -7.61
N ASN A 313 11.45 -14.33 -6.72
CA ASN A 313 12.03 -14.67 -5.41
C ASN A 313 11.01 -15.14 -4.37
N GLU A 314 9.76 -14.65 -4.42
CA GLU A 314 8.77 -14.95 -3.38
C GLU A 314 8.44 -16.45 -3.24
N PRO A 315 8.25 -17.22 -4.34
CA PRO A 315 8.06 -18.67 -4.24
C PRO A 315 9.27 -19.40 -3.64
N TYR A 316 10.49 -19.05 -4.07
CA TYR A 316 11.72 -19.68 -3.55
C TYR A 316 11.92 -19.42 -2.06
N ARG A 317 11.63 -18.19 -1.60
CA ARG A 317 11.69 -17.85 -0.18
C ARG A 317 10.74 -18.70 0.66
N LEU A 318 9.51 -18.90 0.17
CA LEU A 318 8.51 -19.71 0.85
C LEU A 318 8.89 -21.20 0.88
N ASP A 319 9.45 -21.72 -0.21
CA ASP A 319 9.95 -23.10 -0.27
C ASP A 319 11.12 -23.31 0.71
N ASP A 320 12.07 -22.37 0.77
CA ASP A 320 13.19 -22.41 1.71
C ASP A 320 12.74 -22.33 3.17
N GLU A 321 11.79 -21.44 3.49
CA GLU A 321 11.19 -21.34 4.83
C GLU A 321 10.42 -22.62 5.22
N GLU A 322 9.63 -23.18 4.30
CA GLU A 322 8.91 -24.45 4.51
C GLU A 322 9.90 -25.58 4.80
N GLN A 323 10.96 -25.73 3.99
CA GLN A 323 11.96 -26.78 4.17
C GLN A 323 12.71 -26.64 5.49
N LYS A 324 13.11 -25.42 5.90
CA LYS A 324 13.77 -25.18 7.19
C LYS A 324 12.90 -25.54 8.38
N ILE A 325 11.60 -25.29 8.31
CA ILE A 325 10.69 -25.65 9.40
C ILE A 325 10.44 -27.16 9.40
N LEU A 326 10.26 -27.77 8.24
CA LEU A 326 10.07 -29.21 8.13
C LEU A 326 11.31 -30.01 8.59
N SER A 327 12.52 -29.53 8.30
CA SER A 327 13.76 -30.17 8.77
C SER A 327 13.91 -30.09 10.29
N LEU A 328 13.46 -28.99 10.93
CA LEU A 328 13.43 -28.88 12.39
C LEU A 328 12.38 -29.79 13.05
N LEU A 329 11.37 -30.22 12.29
CA LEU A 329 10.28 -31.08 12.78
C LEU A 329 10.49 -32.57 12.45
N SER A 330 11.51 -32.93 11.66
CA SER A 330 11.87 -34.33 11.43
C SER A 330 12.75 -34.83 12.59
N ILE A 331 12.11 -35.36 13.62
CA ILE A 331 12.74 -35.99 14.81
C ILE A 331 12.43 -37.49 14.84
#